data_AF-A0A5I7AZQ2-F1
#
_entry.id   AF-A0A5I7AZQ2-F1
#
_cell.length_a   1.000
_cell.length_b   1.000
_cell.length_c   1.000
_cell.angle_alpha   90.00
_cell.angle_beta   90.00
_cell.angle_gamma   90.00
#
_symmetry.space_group_name_H-M   'P 1'
#
loop_
_entity.id
_entity.type
_entity.pdbx_description
1 polymer ?
#
loop_
_entity_poly.entity_id
_entity_poly.type
_entity_poly.pdbx_seq_one_letter_code
_entity_poly.pdbx_strand_id
1 'polypeptide(L)'
;LSEPTIVLDNTDDSGTKGDNLTNVNKPTFLLGNIDADARYVTVEVQHGGTKEVLTATKDATGNWSVTPTGTWADGDYTLTVRVEDEAGNEKHSASLTVTVDTQITIDAIELVN
;
A
#
# COMPACT_ATOMS: atom_id res chain seq x y z
N LEU A 1 2.73 -21.64 3.28
CA LEU A 1 2.23 -20.27 3.51
C LEU A 1 2.83 -19.64 4.76
N SER A 2 3.92 -18.94 4.53
CA SER A 2 4.51 -17.92 5.40
C SER A 2 3.56 -16.73 5.57
N GLU A 3 3.77 -15.94 6.62
CA GLU A 3 3.02 -14.69 6.82
C GLU A 3 3.56 -13.60 5.88
N PRO A 4 2.74 -13.09 4.94
CA PRO A 4 3.17 -12.06 4.00
C PRO A 4 3.38 -10.72 4.71
N THR A 5 4.23 -9.88 4.13
CA THR A 5 4.47 -8.51 4.61
C THR A 5 4.16 -7.49 3.52
N ILE A 6 3.83 -6.27 3.92
CA ILE A 6 3.60 -5.14 3.00
C ILE A 6 4.24 -3.88 3.58
N VAL A 7 4.89 -3.10 2.72
CA VAL A 7 5.48 -1.80 3.05
C VAL A 7 5.24 -0.81 1.91
N LEU A 8 5.16 0.48 2.24
CA LEU A 8 5.22 1.56 1.25
C LEU A 8 6.62 1.60 0.62
N ASP A 9 6.72 1.76 -0.70
CA ASP A 9 8.02 1.93 -1.35
C ASP A 9 8.66 3.24 -0.86
N ASN A 10 9.94 3.16 -0.48
CA ASN A 10 10.71 4.32 -0.05
C ASN A 10 10.82 5.41 -1.12
N THR A 11 10.60 5.12 -2.41
CA THR A 11 10.55 6.16 -3.44
C THR A 11 9.31 7.04 -3.33
N ASP A 12 8.21 6.46 -2.84
CA ASP A 12 6.90 7.10 -2.79
C ASP A 12 6.57 7.62 -1.39
N ASP A 13 7.21 7.10 -0.35
CA ASP A 13 7.22 7.68 1.00
C ASP A 13 7.79 9.10 0.96
N SER A 14 7.07 10.09 1.47
CA SER A 14 7.44 11.50 1.40
C SER A 14 7.70 12.08 2.78
N GLY A 15 8.67 12.98 2.91
CA GLY A 15 9.07 13.47 4.22
C GLY A 15 9.96 12.46 4.94
N THR A 16 9.44 11.80 6.00
CA THR A 16 10.24 10.92 6.85
C THR A 16 10.06 9.45 6.46
N LYS A 17 11.07 8.86 5.82
CA LYS A 17 11.03 7.46 5.40
C LYS A 17 10.65 6.51 6.54
N GLY A 18 9.65 5.67 6.30
CA GLY A 18 9.12 4.69 7.24
C GLY A 18 7.99 5.21 8.13
N ASP A 19 7.53 6.45 7.94
CA ASP A 19 6.32 6.97 8.62
C ASP A 19 5.02 6.63 7.88
N ASN A 20 5.12 6.05 6.67
CA ASN A 20 4.00 5.71 5.79
C ASN A 20 3.16 6.92 5.33
N LEU A 21 3.76 8.11 5.30
CA LEU A 21 3.17 9.31 4.70
C LEU A 21 3.64 9.45 3.25
N THR A 22 2.73 9.75 2.34
CA THR A 22 3.06 9.96 0.92
C THR A 22 2.31 11.14 0.32
N ASN A 23 2.99 11.93 -0.49
CA ASN A 23 2.38 12.93 -1.37
C ASN A 23 2.14 12.41 -2.79
N VAL A 24 2.33 11.11 -3.01
CA VAL A 24 2.06 10.42 -4.27
C VAL A 24 0.68 9.77 -4.17
N ASN A 25 -0.24 10.18 -5.04
CA ASN A 25 -1.63 9.68 -5.06
C ASN A 25 -1.81 8.34 -5.80
N LYS A 26 -0.71 7.73 -6.25
CA LYS A 26 -0.64 6.37 -6.80
C LYS A 26 0.61 5.65 -6.27
N PRO A 27 0.72 5.47 -4.95
CA PRO A 27 1.93 4.92 -4.35
C PRO A 27 2.11 3.45 -4.72
N THR A 28 3.36 3.02 -4.76
CA THR A 28 3.77 1.63 -4.96
C THR A 28 4.01 0.98 -3.61
N PHE A 29 3.49 -0.23 -3.45
CA PHE A 29 3.71 -1.04 -2.26
C PHE A 29 4.51 -2.28 -2.62
N LEU A 30 5.48 -2.61 -1.77
CA LEU A 30 6.32 -3.79 -1.91
C LEU A 30 5.83 -4.87 -0.96
N LEU A 31 5.71 -6.09 -1.49
CA LEU A 31 5.27 -7.25 -0.74
C LEU A 31 6.44 -8.21 -0.52
N GLY A 32 6.47 -8.82 0.67
CA GLY A 32 7.50 -9.76 1.09
C GLY A 32 6.93 -11.01 1.71
N ASN A 33 7.81 -11.99 1.97
CA ASN A 33 7.46 -13.28 2.59
C ASN A 33 6.33 -14.05 1.87
N ILE A 34 6.23 -13.87 0.55
CA ILE A 34 5.31 -14.65 -0.28
C ILE A 34 6.03 -15.91 -0.74
N ASP A 35 5.48 -17.07 -0.39
CA ASP A 35 6.04 -18.36 -0.78
C ASP A 35 5.98 -18.58 -2.31
N ALA A 36 6.88 -19.41 -2.82
CA ALA A 36 7.00 -19.65 -4.26
C ALA A 36 5.80 -20.39 -4.87
N ASP A 37 5.02 -21.11 -4.04
CA ASP A 37 3.82 -21.85 -4.38
C ASP A 37 2.52 -21.03 -4.21
N ALA A 38 2.63 -19.74 -3.87
CA ALA A 38 1.51 -18.81 -3.88
C ALA A 38 0.90 -18.69 -5.29
N ARG A 39 -0.41 -18.96 -5.39
CA ARG A 39 -1.16 -18.90 -6.65
C ARG A 39 -1.84 -17.55 -6.86
N TYR A 40 -2.42 -16.98 -5.80
CA TYR A 40 -3.04 -15.67 -5.84
C TYR A 40 -2.46 -14.77 -4.75
N VAL A 41 -2.07 -13.57 -5.13
CA VAL A 41 -1.60 -12.52 -4.22
C VAL A 41 -2.42 -11.27 -4.49
N THR A 42 -3.25 -10.89 -3.54
CA THR A 42 -4.10 -9.71 -3.62
C THR A 42 -3.85 -8.79 -2.44
N VAL A 43 -4.15 -7.51 -2.62
CA VAL A 43 -4.09 -6.51 -1.55
C VAL A 43 -5.46 -5.88 -1.42
N GLU A 44 -6.05 -6.06 -0.25
CA GLU A 44 -7.28 -5.41 0.15
C GLU A 44 -6.95 -4.01 0.69
N VAL A 45 -7.62 -3.00 0.15
CA VAL A 45 -7.46 -1.60 0.55
C VAL A 45 -8.78 -1.07 1.07
N GLN A 46 -8.77 -0.56 2.28
CA GLN A 46 -9.93 0.02 2.96
C GLN A 46 -9.73 1.53 3.14
N HIS A 47 -10.70 2.33 2.68
CA HIS A 47 -10.71 3.79 2.83
C HIS A 47 -12.15 4.30 2.98
N GLY A 48 -12.44 5.05 4.06
CA GLY A 48 -13.74 5.73 4.24
C GLY A 48 -14.97 4.80 4.15
N GLY A 49 -14.83 3.53 4.50
CA GLY A 49 -15.89 2.50 4.35
C GLY A 49 -15.94 1.79 2.99
N THR A 50 -15.17 2.26 2.00
CA THR A 50 -15.01 1.59 0.69
C THR A 50 -13.86 0.59 0.73
N LYS A 51 -14.07 -0.57 0.09
CA LYS A 51 -13.06 -1.62 -0.07
C LYS A 51 -12.71 -1.80 -1.54
N GLU A 52 -11.43 -1.74 -1.86
CA GLU A 52 -10.83 -2.06 -3.16
C GLU A 52 -9.97 -3.32 -3.01
N VAL A 53 -9.90 -4.15 -4.05
CA VAL A 53 -8.99 -5.30 -4.09
C VAL A 53 -8.08 -5.15 -5.30
N LEU A 54 -6.79 -5.00 -5.03
CA LEU A 54 -5.73 -4.90 -6.03
C LEU A 54 -5.08 -6.27 -6.23
N THR A 55 -4.65 -6.55 -7.46
CA THR A 55 -3.86 -7.75 -7.76
C THR A 55 -2.39 -7.39 -7.75
N ALA A 56 -1.58 -8.08 -6.94
CA ALA A 56 -0.14 -7.87 -6.93
C ALA A 56 0.51 -8.50 -8.18
N THR A 57 1.60 -7.92 -8.64
CA THR A 57 2.40 -8.39 -9.77
C THR A 57 3.77 -8.84 -9.28
N LYS A 58 4.26 -9.94 -9.87
CA LYS A 58 5.61 -10.44 -9.65
C LYS A 58 6.48 -10.06 -10.83
N ASP A 59 7.61 -9.41 -10.58
CA ASP A 59 8.58 -9.10 -11.63
C ASP A 59 9.48 -10.29 -11.99
N ALA A 60 10.38 -10.09 -12.95
CA ALA A 60 11.32 -11.12 -13.40
C ALA A 60 12.37 -11.51 -12.35
N THR A 61 12.62 -10.65 -11.36
CA THR A 61 13.53 -10.91 -10.23
C THR A 61 12.82 -11.58 -9.06
N GLY A 62 11.50 -11.72 -9.14
CA GLY A 62 10.66 -12.39 -8.17
C GLY A 62 10.13 -11.49 -7.05
N ASN A 63 10.31 -10.18 -7.18
CA ASN A 63 9.77 -9.18 -6.26
C ASN A 63 8.30 -8.95 -6.55
N TRP A 64 7.51 -8.85 -5.50
CA TRP A 64 6.08 -8.58 -5.59
C TRP A 64 5.80 -7.12 -5.30
N SER A 65 4.98 -6.50 -6.14
CA SER A 65 4.56 -5.12 -5.99
C SER A 65 3.09 -4.95 -6.30
N VAL A 66 2.48 -3.87 -5.79
CA VAL A 66 1.15 -3.45 -6.19
C VAL A 66 1.08 -1.93 -6.26
N THR A 67 0.34 -1.43 -7.24
CA THR A 67 0.07 0.00 -7.42
C THR A 67 -1.43 0.18 -7.63
N PRO A 68 -2.07 1.20 -7.02
CA PRO A 68 -3.47 1.50 -7.24
C PRO A 68 -3.79 1.74 -8.72
N THR A 69 -4.94 1.21 -9.16
CA THR A 69 -5.40 1.40 -10.54
C THR A 69 -5.85 2.84 -10.76
N GLY A 70 -6.63 3.38 -9.82
CA GLY A 70 -7.09 4.76 -9.77
C GLY A 70 -6.16 5.69 -8.98
N THR A 71 -6.47 6.97 -9.04
CA THR A 71 -5.84 8.00 -8.20
C THR A 71 -6.55 8.03 -6.84
N TRP A 72 -5.78 7.99 -5.77
CA TRP A 72 -6.28 8.13 -4.40
C TRP A 72 -6.44 9.59 -4.01
N ALA A 73 -7.43 9.88 -3.17
CA ALA A 73 -7.62 11.19 -2.57
C ALA A 73 -6.79 11.28 -1.28
N ASP A 74 -6.64 12.48 -0.73
CA ASP A 74 -5.99 12.64 0.57
C ASP A 74 -6.79 11.91 1.66
N GLY A 75 -6.07 11.29 2.59
CA GLY A 75 -6.63 10.57 3.74
C GLY A 75 -5.92 9.26 4.06
N ASP A 76 -6.49 8.52 4.99
CA ASP A 76 -5.92 7.27 5.49
C ASP A 76 -6.44 6.05 4.70
N TYR A 77 -5.51 5.17 4.36
CA TYR A 77 -5.74 3.91 3.66
C TYR A 77 -5.19 2.78 4.52
N THR A 78 -5.99 1.72 4.72
CA THR A 78 -5.54 0.50 5.41
C THR A 78 -5.42 -0.62 4.40
N LEU A 79 -4.23 -1.20 4.29
CA LEU A 79 -3.90 -2.26 3.34
C LEU A 79 -3.66 -3.58 4.06
N THR A 80 -4.15 -4.68 3.50
CA THR A 80 -3.90 -6.05 3.97
C THR A 80 -3.64 -6.97 2.78
N VAL A 81 -2.52 -7.69 2.81
CA VAL A 81 -2.20 -8.69 1.78
C VAL A 81 -2.95 -9.98 2.09
N ARG A 82 -3.53 -10.60 1.06
CA ARG A 82 -4.05 -11.97 1.10
C ARG A 82 -3.28 -12.83 0.10
N VAL A 83 -2.77 -13.95 0.57
CA VAL A 83 -2.09 -14.96 -0.25
C VAL A 83 -2.88 -16.27 -0.19
N GLU A 84 -3.07 -16.89 -1.35
CA GLU A 84 -3.71 -18.20 -1.50
C GLU A 84 -2.80 -19.14 -2.30
N ASP A 85 -2.58 -20.37 -1.81
CA ASP A 85 -1.79 -21.39 -2.49
C ASP A 85 -2.63 -22.29 -3.42
N GLU A 86 -1.98 -23.18 -4.15
CA GLU A 86 -2.65 -24.08 -5.11
C GLU A 86 -3.61 -25.08 -4.42
N ALA A 87 -3.40 -25.36 -3.13
CA ALA A 87 -4.25 -26.20 -2.30
C ALA A 87 -5.43 -25.44 -1.67
N GLY A 88 -5.51 -24.11 -1.88
CA GLY A 88 -6.56 -23.25 -1.33
C GLY A 88 -6.34 -22.84 0.13
N ASN A 89 -5.14 -23.01 0.67
CA ASN A 89 -4.82 -22.43 1.98
C ASN A 89 -4.64 -20.93 1.84
N GLU A 90 -5.03 -20.18 2.88
CA GLU A 90 -4.93 -18.72 2.88
C GLU A 90 -4.07 -18.20 4.04
N LYS A 91 -3.37 -17.08 3.81
CA LYS A 91 -2.71 -16.26 4.82
C LYS A 91 -2.91 -14.77 4.54
N HIS A 92 -2.85 -14.00 5.62
CA HIS A 92 -3.02 -12.55 5.62
C HIS A 92 -1.81 -11.88 6.27
N SER A 93 -1.45 -10.68 5.82
CA SER A 93 -0.44 -9.87 6.50
C SER A 93 -1.03 -9.14 7.70
N ALA A 94 -0.15 -8.57 8.54
CA ALA A 94 -0.54 -7.43 9.37
C ALA A 94 -1.07 -6.28 8.49
N SER A 95 -1.96 -5.47 9.06
CA SER A 95 -2.50 -4.27 8.41
C SER A 95 -1.44 -3.17 8.34
N LEU A 96 -1.27 -2.56 7.17
CA LEU A 96 -0.46 -1.36 6.97
C LEU A 96 -1.38 -0.15 6.82
N THR A 97 -1.19 0.87 7.63
CA THR A 97 -1.88 2.16 7.47
C THR A 97 -0.96 3.16 6.79
N VAL A 98 -1.45 3.78 5.72
CA VAL A 98 -0.72 4.76 4.91
C VAL A 98 -1.59 6.00 4.78
N THR A 99 -0.98 7.16 4.95
CA THR A 99 -1.65 8.46 4.80
C THR A 99 -1.21 9.09 3.49
N VAL A 100 -2.17 9.39 2.62
CA VAL A 100 -1.94 10.18 1.41
C VAL A 100 -2.22 11.64 1.74
N ASP A 101 -1.25 12.52 1.51
CA ASP A 101 -1.38 13.96 1.64
C ASP A 101 -0.68 14.67 0.48
N THR A 102 -1.46 15.06 -0.52
CA THR A 102 -0.96 15.77 -1.71
C THR A 102 -0.96 17.28 -1.53
N GLN A 103 -1.45 17.80 -0.41
CA GLN A 103 -1.58 19.23 -0.18
C GLN A 103 -0.32 19.83 0.43
N ILE A 104 0.05 21.00 -0.07
CA ILE A 104 1.09 21.84 0.52
C ILE A 104 0.37 23.03 1.14
N THR A 105 -0.32 22.83 2.25
CA THR A 105 -0.96 23.95 2.95
C THR A 105 0.11 24.81 3.61
N ILE A 106 0.35 25.98 3.01
CA ILE A 106 0.86 27.14 3.74
C ILE A 106 -0.38 27.97 4.04
N ASP A 107 -0.86 27.92 5.28
CA ASP A 107 -1.80 28.91 5.77
C ASP A 107 -1.07 30.26 5.69
N ALA A 108 -1.47 31.10 4.72
CA ALA A 108 -0.92 32.43 4.59
C ALA A 108 -1.12 33.17 5.91
N ILE A 109 -0.02 33.49 6.60
CA ILE A 109 -0.07 34.37 7.77
C ILE A 109 -0.47 35.75 7.25
N GLU A 110 -1.74 36.11 7.42
CA GLU A 110 -2.21 37.47 7.21
C GLU A 110 -1.60 38.34 8.31
N LEU A 111 -0.53 39.07 8.00
CA LEU A 111 0.00 40.09 8.89
C LEU A 111 -0.95 41.29 8.86
N VAL A 112 -1.86 41.36 9.82
CA VAL A 112 -2.66 42.57 10.05
C VAL A 112 -1.72 43.64 10.64
N ASN A 113 -1.50 44.70 9.87
CA ASN A 113 -0.62 45.82 10.21
C ASN A 113 -1.40 47.02 10.76
#